data_AF-A0A5R9KW15-F1
#
_entry.id   AF-A0A5R9KW15-F1
#
_cell.length_a   1.000
_cell.length_b   1.000
_cell.length_c   1.000
_cell.angle_alpha   90.00
_cell.angle_beta   90.00
_cell.angle_gamma   90.00
#
_symmetry.space_group_name_H-M   'P 1'
#
loop_
_entity.id
_entity.type
_entity.pdbx_description
1 polymer ?
#
loop_
_entity_poly.entity_id
_entity_poly.type
_entity_poly.pdbx_seq_one_letter_code
_entity_poly.pdbx_strand_id
1 'polypeptide(L)' 'MAEKKKQGKKKNKLGVKNSLVNNINARKKKNISRSKSKKTVDKKSYSKMKKNWGHKKKKQRGGKKKE' A
#
# COMPACT_ATOMS: atom_id res chain seq x y z
N MET A 1 -8.44 19.09 33.98
CA MET A 1 -7.88 19.02 32.61
C MET A 1 -8.35 17.72 31.97
N ALA A 2 -9.14 17.76 30.89
CA ALA A 2 -9.71 16.56 30.29
C ALA A 2 -8.71 15.93 29.29
N GLU A 3 -8.24 14.72 29.61
CA GLU A 3 -7.28 13.98 28.80
C GLU A 3 -7.94 13.49 27.49
N LYS A 4 -7.33 13.86 26.36
CA LYS A 4 -7.87 13.56 25.02
C LYS A 4 -7.71 12.06 24.73
N LYS A 5 -8.79 11.27 24.85
CA LYS A 5 -8.77 9.83 24.55
C LYS A 5 -8.22 9.56 23.13
N LYS A 6 -7.09 8.85 23.04
CA LYS A 6 -6.48 8.44 21.77
C LYS A 6 -7.48 7.57 20.99
N GLN A 7 -7.96 8.05 19.85
CA GLN A 7 -8.85 7.28 18.97
C GLN A 7 -8.17 5.95 18.61
N GLY A 8 -8.74 4.84 19.07
CA GLY A 8 -8.26 3.50 18.77
C GLY A 8 -8.20 3.27 17.26
N LYS A 9 -7.13 2.63 16.78
CA LYS A 9 -6.94 2.36 15.34
C LYS A 9 -8.18 1.63 14.80
N LYS A 10 -8.85 2.20 13.79
CA LYS A 10 -10.00 1.59 13.11
C LYS A 10 -9.66 0.14 12.71
N LYS A 11 -10.39 -0.80 13.31
CA LYS A 11 -10.34 -2.24 13.01
C LYS A 11 -11.40 -2.55 11.95
N ASN A 12 -11.14 -3.55 11.11
CA ASN A 12 -12.14 -4.03 10.15
C ASN A 12 -13.18 -4.95 10.84
N LYS A 13 -14.17 -5.46 10.09
CA LYS A 13 -15.24 -6.36 10.58
C LYS A 13 -14.71 -7.65 11.26
N LEU A 14 -13.43 -7.96 11.10
CA LEU A 14 -12.74 -9.10 11.72
C LEU A 14 -11.98 -8.72 13.01
N GLY A 15 -12.14 -7.49 13.52
CA GLY A 15 -11.51 -7.04 14.78
C GLY A 15 -10.00 -6.76 14.68
N VAL A 16 -9.43 -6.82 13.48
CA VAL A 16 -7.99 -6.63 13.24
C VAL A 16 -7.71 -5.30 12.56
N LYS A 17 -6.52 -4.74 12.81
CA LYS A 17 -6.05 -3.54 12.10
C LYS A 17 -6.06 -3.83 10.60
N ASN A 18 -6.45 -2.85 9.79
CA ASN A 18 -6.44 -2.94 8.32
C ASN A 18 -4.98 -3.01 7.81
N SER A 19 -4.35 -4.17 8.00
CA SER A 19 -2.95 -4.43 7.65
C SER A 19 -2.89 -5.19 6.33
N LEU A 20 -1.84 -4.90 5.55
CA LEU A 20 -1.58 -5.57 4.28
C LEU A 20 -1.55 -7.09 4.43
N VAL A 21 -0.87 -7.59 5.48
CA VAL A 21 -0.69 -9.02 5.75
C VAL A 21 -2.03 -9.72 5.98
N ASN A 22 -2.92 -9.09 6.76
CA ASN A 22 -4.24 -9.67 7.01
C ASN A 22 -5.11 -9.70 5.76
N ASN A 23 -5.05 -8.67 4.92
CA ASN A 23 -5.76 -8.66 3.65
C ASN A 23 -5.24 -9.76 2.71
N ILE A 24 -3.92 -9.99 2.65
CA ILE A 24 -3.33 -11.08 1.87
C ILE A 24 -3.78 -12.45 2.42
N ASN A 25 -3.71 -12.69 3.73
CA ASN A 25 -4.09 -13.95 4.34
C ASN A 25 -5.60 -14.24 4.19
N ALA A 26 -6.45 -13.21 4.35
CA ALA A 26 -7.89 -13.35 4.12
C ALA A 26 -8.20 -13.73 2.66
N ARG A 27 -7.48 -13.15 1.69
CA ARG A 27 -7.65 -13.51 0.27
C ARG A 27 -7.14 -14.91 -0.05
N LYS A 28 -6.07 -15.36 0.59
CA LYS A 28 -5.58 -16.75 0.50
C LYS A 28 -6.59 -17.74 1.08
N LYS A 29 -7.08 -17.52 2.31
CA LYS A 29 -8.10 -18.37 2.95
C LYS A 29 -9.39 -18.47 2.13
N LYS A 30 -9.79 -17.37 1.48
CA LYS A 30 -10.96 -17.32 0.60
C LYS A 30 -10.70 -17.87 -0.82
N ASN A 31 -9.48 -18.33 -1.13
CA ASN A 31 -9.08 -18.78 -2.48
C ASN A 31 -9.34 -17.75 -3.61
N ILE A 32 -9.42 -16.45 -3.28
CA ILE A 32 -9.61 -15.34 -4.24
C ILE A 32 -8.30 -14.61 -4.57
N SER A 33 -7.17 -15.29 -4.34
CA SER A 33 -5.88 -14.79 -4.80
C SER A 33 -5.86 -14.79 -6.32
N ARG A 34 -5.40 -13.69 -6.92
CA ARG A 34 -5.32 -13.61 -8.39
C ARG A 34 -4.17 -14.50 -8.88
N SER A 35 -4.42 -15.26 -9.94
CA SER A 35 -3.37 -15.98 -10.66
C SER A 35 -2.34 -14.98 -11.21
N LYS A 36 -1.12 -15.46 -11.49
CA LYS A 36 -0.08 -14.61 -12.09
C LYS A 36 -0.48 -14.09 -13.47
N SER A 37 -1.34 -14.82 -14.20
CA SER A 37 -1.89 -14.40 -15.49
C SER A 37 -2.91 -13.26 -15.36
N LYS A 38 -3.69 -13.20 -14.26
CA LYS A 38 -4.68 -12.13 -13.99
C LYS A 38 -4.07 -10.90 -13.28
N LYS A 39 -2.75 -10.72 -13.36
CA LYS A 39 -2.06 -9.56 -12.77
C LYS A 39 -2.48 -8.30 -13.52
N THR A 40 -2.75 -7.24 -12.77
CA THR A 40 -3.09 -5.90 -13.31
C THR A 40 -1.88 -4.99 -13.44
N VAL A 41 -0.70 -5.46 -13.02
CA VAL A 41 0.54 -4.70 -13.07
C VAL A 41 1.33 -5.17 -14.28
N ASP A 42 1.45 -4.31 -15.29
CA ASP A 42 2.25 -4.58 -16.47
C ASP A 42 3.74 -4.75 -16.13
N LYS A 43 4.46 -5.48 -16.99
CA LYS A 43 5.90 -5.71 -16.84
C LYS A 43 6.68 -4.41 -16.69
N LYS A 44 6.39 -3.40 -17.53
CA LYS A 44 7.04 -2.07 -17.48
C LYS A 44 6.80 -1.38 -16.13
N SER A 45 5.57 -1.42 -15.63
CA SER A 45 5.19 -0.84 -14.34
C SER A 45 5.88 -1.54 -13.18
N TYR A 46 5.93 -2.88 -13.23
CA TYR A 46 6.65 -3.67 -12.23
C TYR A 46 8.16 -3.36 -12.21
N SER A 47 8.79 -3.25 -13.38
CA SER A 47 10.22 -2.90 -13.48
C SER A 47 10.52 -1.51 -12.89
N LYS A 48 9.68 -0.51 -13.14
CA LYS A 48 9.81 0.83 -12.53
C LYS A 48 9.66 0.76 -11.01
N MET A 49 8.68 0.00 -10.52
CA MET A 49 8.45 -0.16 -9.09
C MET A 49 9.62 -0.86 -8.40
N LYS A 50 10.19 -1.90 -9.03
CA LYS A 50 11.38 -2.64 -8.55
C LYS A 50 12.62 -1.74 -8.52
N LYS A 51 12.89 -1.00 -9.60
CA LYS A 51 14.03 -0.07 -9.68
C LYS A 51 13.97 1.02 -8.62
N ASN A 52 12.77 1.40 -8.18
CA ASN A 52 12.56 2.46 -7.20
C ASN A 52 12.22 1.92 -5.80
N TRP A 53 12.27 0.60 -5.60
CA TRP A 53 11.93 -0.02 -4.32
C TRP A 53 13.06 0.22 -3.31
N GLY A 54 12.75 0.86 -2.18
CA GLY A 54 13.74 1.20 -1.15
C GLY A 54 14.55 2.47 -1.42
N HIS A 55 14.47 3.04 -2.62
CA HIS A 55 15.09 4.34 -2.92
C HIS A 55 14.18 5.48 -2.43
N LYS A 56 14.67 6.29 -1.49
CA LYS A 56 13.98 7.51 -1.03
C LYS A 56 13.86 8.45 -2.23
N LYS A 57 12.65 8.65 -2.76
CA LYS A 57 12.41 9.69 -3.78
C LYS A 57 12.95 11.02 -3.22
N LYS A 58 14.04 11.54 -3.78
CA LYS A 58 14.44 12.93 -3.52
C LYS A 58 13.24 13.78 -3.94
N LYS A 59 12.63 14.48 -2.98
CA LYS A 59 11.52 15.41 -3.24
C LYS A 59 12.09 16.44 -4.21
N GLN A 60 11.72 16.37 -5.49
CA GLN A 60 12.03 17.47 -6.40
C GLN A 60 11.29 18.69 -5.83
N ARG A 61 12.04 19.58 -5.19
CA ARG A 61 11.56 20.94 -4.90
C ARG A 61 11.30 21.54 -6.28
N GLY A 62 10.07 21.96 -6.54
CA GLY A 62 9.61 22.35 -7.88
C GLY A 62 10.60 23.30 -8.54
N GLY A 63 11.22 22.84 -9.63
CA GLY A 63 11.96 23.69 -10.54
C GLY A 63 10.96 24.41 -11.43
N LYS A 64 10.93 25.75 -11.34
CA LYS A 64 10.12 26.65 -12.16
C LYS A 64 10.21 26.27 -13.65
N LYS A 65 9.04 26.33 -14.30
CA LYS A 65 8.89 26.54 -15.75
C LYS A 65 9.88 27.64 -16.18
N LYS A 66 10.73 27.37 -17.17
CA LYS A 66 11.29 28.41 -18.02
C LYS A 66 10.71 28.20 -19.42
N GLU A 67 10.26 29.31 -19.98
CA GLU A 67 9.73 29.49 -21.34
C GLU A 67 10.67 28.95 -22.41
#